data_AF-A0A6A5HNV4-F1
#
_entry.id   AF-A0A6A5HNV4-F1
#
_cell.length_a   1.000
_cell.length_b   1.000
_cell.length_c   1.000
_cell.angle_alpha   90.00
_cell.angle_beta   90.00
_cell.angle_gamma   90.00
#
_symmetry.space_group_name_H-M   'P 1'
#
loop_
_entity.id
_entity.type
_entity.pdbx_description
1 polymer ?
#
loop_
_entity_poly.entity_id
_entity_poly.type
_entity_poly.pdbx_seq_one_letter_code
_entity_poly.pdbx_strand_id
1 'polypeptide(L)'
;MRTTHLILLLLSFLGLSSSFGPDDPEVQLYMEHGSPKSSLRQLGPNDARSVVEKFLARMTSSIESKDTSIIDGLFQPGFIFKGCKGSYTKQQVVGMISRIPAATRIDFVLKTVEDFGESIKYTVTVSGFGESPLEAEFTLNKIDQQLQSGSIPKCKKSFIRRSQLPVRHDPNHTFRNIVRRLNIVIASRDTTSISKLFDKNFEFTSCPQVYNLARFIVDIINLPYNIEVTYKLIHSKWTEEGFIEGYVSINIPKIGSLHATFVYNPERKVLMSGKKDCETSRKFGGSKRALLANRKETNSTKIVERFLDSLKEIVETRDPGNIGTILDDEFLFRGCRGHYNKNEASKKISSIPVEEFLEFELKSTKYNSEKGQIEFILSVSFLSKNPIEAEFVYCPYKNVLKSGKILRCPAERFQKLN
;
A
#
# COMPACT_ATOMS: atom_id res chain seq x y z
N MET A 1 34.02 27.05 -12.76
CA MET A 1 34.47 25.81 -12.10
C MET A 1 33.30 24.83 -12.04
N ARG A 2 33.08 24.13 -13.14
CA ARG A 2 32.02 23.13 -13.39
C ARG A 2 32.69 22.02 -14.19
N THR A 3 33.36 21.07 -13.55
CA THR A 3 33.97 19.92 -14.26
C THR A 3 34.29 18.71 -13.39
N THR A 4 33.99 18.70 -12.08
CA THR A 4 34.33 17.56 -11.19
C THR A 4 33.17 16.64 -10.84
N HIS A 5 31.92 16.98 -11.15
CA HIS A 5 30.75 16.10 -10.90
C HIS A 5 30.28 15.33 -12.14
N LEU A 6 30.88 15.56 -13.32
CA LEU A 6 30.58 14.83 -14.55
C LEU A 6 31.49 13.60 -14.76
N ILE A 7 32.57 13.47 -13.98
CA ILE A 7 33.55 12.37 -14.08
C ILE A 7 33.16 11.17 -13.18
N LEU A 8 32.38 11.40 -12.12
CA LEU A 8 31.82 10.33 -11.27
C LEU A 8 30.56 9.67 -11.85
N LEU A 9 29.91 10.31 -12.82
CA LEU A 9 28.72 9.80 -13.52
C LEU A 9 29.05 9.04 -14.82
N LEU A 10 30.30 9.09 -15.28
CA LEU A 10 30.78 8.37 -16.46
C LEU A 10 31.54 7.06 -16.13
N LEU A 11 31.76 6.75 -14.84
CA LEU A 11 32.43 5.51 -14.39
C LEU A 11 31.47 4.41 -13.92
N SER A 12 30.15 4.63 -13.97
CA SER A 12 29.14 3.58 -13.70
C SER A 12 28.56 2.95 -14.98
N PHE A 13 29.03 3.35 -16.18
CA PHE A 13 28.54 2.84 -17.47
C PHE A 13 29.55 1.97 -18.25
N LEU A 14 30.70 1.62 -17.68
CA LEU A 14 31.61 0.64 -18.27
C LEU A 14 31.58 -0.66 -17.46
N GLY A 15 30.54 -1.44 -17.69
CA GLY A 15 30.61 -2.88 -17.49
C GLY A 15 31.66 -3.45 -18.44
N LEU A 16 32.83 -3.77 -17.89
CA LEU A 16 33.73 -4.75 -18.51
C LEU A 16 33.97 -5.85 -17.48
N SER A 17 33.40 -6.99 -17.83
CA SER A 17 33.74 -8.33 -17.38
C SER A 17 35.25 -8.53 -17.20
N SER A 18 35.64 -9.15 -16.09
CA SER A 18 36.65 -10.20 -16.12
C SER A 18 36.35 -11.25 -15.05
N SER A 19 36.02 -12.43 -15.54
CA SER A 19 36.23 -13.71 -14.88
C SER A 19 37.73 -13.88 -14.60
N PHE A 20 38.08 -14.35 -13.40
CA PHE A 20 39.06 -15.42 -13.07
C PHE A 20 39.38 -15.33 -11.56
N GLY A 21 39.05 -16.36 -10.77
CA GLY A 21 39.49 -16.52 -9.36
C GLY A 21 40.82 -17.27 -9.27
N PRO A 22 41.15 -17.98 -8.17
CA PRO A 22 40.72 -17.87 -6.76
C PRO A 22 41.93 -17.62 -5.82
N ASP A 23 41.70 -17.24 -4.56
CA ASP A 23 42.59 -17.58 -3.44
C ASP A 23 41.82 -17.47 -2.11
N ASP A 24 41.55 -18.62 -1.51
CA ASP A 24 41.08 -18.80 -0.13
C ASP A 24 42.21 -18.48 0.86
N PRO A 25 41.94 -17.88 2.03
CA PRO A 25 42.70 -18.12 3.22
C PRO A 25 42.00 -19.15 4.10
N GLU A 26 42.64 -20.31 4.16
CA GLU A 26 42.51 -21.42 5.08
C GLU A 26 42.25 -20.96 6.55
N VAL A 27 41.09 -21.30 7.11
CA VAL A 27 40.86 -21.23 8.56
C VAL A 27 40.93 -22.65 9.11
N GLN A 28 42.05 -22.96 9.76
CA GLN A 28 42.29 -24.20 10.49
C GLN A 28 41.39 -24.30 11.73
N LEU A 29 40.47 -25.26 11.70
CA LEU A 29 39.74 -25.76 12.86
C LEU A 29 40.62 -26.79 13.59
N TYR A 30 40.99 -26.49 14.83
CA TYR A 30 41.50 -27.48 15.77
C TYR A 30 40.34 -28.38 16.23
N MET A 31 40.43 -29.68 15.91
CA MET A 31 39.64 -30.75 16.50
C MET A 31 40.37 -31.28 17.73
N GLU A 32 39.65 -31.43 18.85
CA GLU A 32 40.06 -32.31 19.95
C GLU A 32 39.02 -33.43 20.13
N HIS A 33 39.53 -34.61 20.49
CA HIS A 33 39.05 -35.95 20.21
C HIS A 33 37.79 -36.47 20.95
N GLY A 34 37.04 -37.36 20.30
CA GLY A 34 36.11 -38.31 20.94
C GLY A 34 35.20 -39.11 19.97
N SER A 35 35.65 -40.28 19.52
CA SER A 35 35.04 -41.23 18.54
C SER A 35 33.79 -42.04 19.03
N PRO A 36 33.20 -42.99 18.25
CA PRO A 36 32.65 -42.95 16.88
C PRO A 36 31.31 -43.74 16.69
N LYS A 37 30.79 -43.74 15.45
CA LYS A 37 29.84 -44.66 14.72
C LYS A 37 28.59 -43.88 14.26
N SER A 38 28.20 -43.84 12.99
CA SER A 38 28.39 -44.76 11.86
C SER A 38 28.08 -44.08 10.52
N SER A 39 28.68 -44.61 9.45
CA SER A 39 28.37 -44.44 8.01
C SER A 39 28.56 -43.06 7.36
N LEU A 40 29.81 -42.74 7.05
CA LEU A 40 30.16 -41.85 5.94
C LEU A 40 29.82 -42.54 4.61
N ARG A 41 28.70 -42.15 4.00
CA ARG A 41 28.57 -42.19 2.53
C ARG A 41 29.10 -40.86 2.00
N GLN A 42 29.95 -40.98 0.98
CA GLN A 42 30.70 -39.92 0.30
C GLN A 42 29.82 -38.70 -0.03
N LEU A 43 30.15 -37.52 0.51
CA LEU A 43 29.61 -36.24 0.07
C LEU A 43 30.43 -35.77 -1.15
N GLY A 44 29.79 -35.75 -2.31
CA GLY A 44 30.33 -35.05 -3.48
C GLY A 44 30.15 -33.52 -3.38
N PRO A 45 30.86 -32.72 -4.19
CA PRO A 45 30.89 -31.25 -4.08
C PRO A 45 29.57 -30.53 -4.43
N ASN A 46 28.54 -31.28 -4.84
CA ASN A 46 27.25 -30.77 -5.30
C ASN A 46 26.09 -31.32 -4.45
N ASP A 47 26.34 -31.68 -3.19
CA ASP A 47 25.26 -32.10 -2.31
C ASP A 47 24.36 -30.88 -2.02
N ALA A 48 23.08 -30.97 -2.43
CA ALA A 48 22.06 -29.96 -2.17
C ALA A 48 21.99 -29.61 -0.67
N ARG A 49 22.31 -30.59 0.20
CA ARG A 49 22.41 -30.36 1.63
C ARG A 49 23.52 -29.38 2.00
N SER A 50 24.73 -29.54 1.44
CA SER A 50 25.86 -28.65 1.68
C SER A 50 25.58 -27.23 1.20
N VAL A 51 24.89 -27.07 0.06
CA VAL A 51 24.46 -25.76 -0.45
C VAL A 51 23.51 -25.07 0.54
N VAL A 52 22.53 -25.80 1.08
CA VAL A 52 21.60 -25.26 2.08
C VAL A 52 22.31 -24.92 3.38
N GLU A 53 23.23 -25.76 3.86
CA GLU A 53 23.99 -25.49 5.09
C GLU A 53 24.85 -24.22 4.96
N LYS A 54 25.54 -24.02 3.83
CA LYS A 54 26.27 -22.78 3.52
C LYS A 54 25.34 -21.56 3.46
N PHE A 55 24.17 -21.72 2.84
CA PHE A 55 23.16 -20.65 2.78
C PHE A 55 22.66 -20.26 4.18
N LEU A 56 22.38 -21.25 5.04
CA LEU A 56 21.92 -21.01 6.41
C LEU A 56 22.99 -20.30 7.25
N ALA A 57 24.27 -20.67 7.10
CA ALA A 57 25.38 -19.98 7.77
C ALA A 57 25.49 -18.51 7.34
N ARG A 58 25.36 -18.23 6.02
CA ARG A 58 25.29 -16.86 5.48
C ARG A 58 24.07 -16.11 6.02
N MET A 59 22.91 -16.78 6.13
CA MET A 59 21.68 -16.19 6.65
C MET A 59 21.85 -15.77 8.11
N THR A 60 22.40 -16.63 8.97
CA THR A 60 22.72 -16.28 10.37
C THR A 60 23.63 -15.06 10.44
N SER A 61 24.75 -15.07 9.71
CA SER A 61 25.71 -13.95 9.69
C SER A 61 25.08 -12.64 9.21
N SER A 62 24.18 -12.72 8.22
CA SER A 62 23.46 -11.55 7.70
C SER A 62 22.43 -10.99 8.69
N ILE A 63 21.78 -11.86 9.49
CA ILE A 63 20.84 -11.41 10.52
C ILE A 63 21.57 -10.80 11.72
N GLU A 64 22.75 -11.33 12.04
CA GLU A 64 23.63 -10.82 13.09
C GLU A 64 24.24 -9.46 12.74
N SER A 65 24.53 -9.18 11.47
CA SER A 65 25.07 -7.89 11.03
C SER A 65 24.10 -6.71 11.24
N LYS A 66 22.78 -6.98 11.35
CA LYS A 66 21.70 -5.99 11.40
C LYS A 66 21.62 -5.05 10.20
N ASP A 67 22.39 -5.30 9.15
CA ASP A 67 22.34 -4.50 7.94
C ASP A 67 21.14 -4.91 7.10
N THR A 68 20.17 -4.01 7.01
CA THR A 68 18.93 -4.23 6.24
C THR A 68 19.21 -4.53 4.77
N SER A 69 20.28 -4.00 4.19
CA SER A 69 20.64 -4.25 2.78
C SER A 69 21.19 -5.65 2.56
N ILE A 70 21.99 -6.16 3.51
CA ILE A 70 22.53 -7.53 3.48
C ILE A 70 21.40 -8.55 3.71
N ILE A 71 20.51 -8.27 4.67
CA ILE A 71 19.32 -9.11 4.94
C ILE A 71 18.39 -9.13 3.72
N ASP A 72 18.16 -7.98 3.08
CA ASP A 72 17.33 -7.88 1.87
C ASP A 72 17.87 -8.74 0.73
N GLY A 73 19.20 -8.81 0.60
CA GLY A 73 19.93 -9.61 -0.39
C GLY A 73 19.80 -11.12 -0.25
N LEU A 74 19.18 -11.63 0.82
CA LEU A 74 18.87 -13.06 1.00
C LEU A 74 17.59 -13.50 0.29
N PHE A 75 16.74 -12.56 -0.14
CA PHE A 75 15.40 -12.83 -0.66
C PHE A 75 15.24 -12.33 -2.09
N GLN A 76 14.62 -13.13 -2.96
CA GLN A 76 14.27 -12.69 -4.31
C GLN A 76 13.21 -11.58 -4.28
N PRO A 77 13.13 -10.69 -5.29
CA PRO A 77 12.16 -9.59 -5.34
C PRO A 77 10.69 -10.03 -5.15
N GLY A 78 10.33 -11.21 -5.65
CA GLY A 78 8.99 -11.79 -5.55
C GLY A 78 8.74 -12.66 -4.31
N PHE A 79 9.65 -12.66 -3.33
CA PHE A 79 9.56 -13.55 -2.18
C PHE A 79 8.28 -13.31 -1.34
N ILE A 80 7.56 -14.41 -1.08
CA ILE A 80 6.41 -14.46 -0.18
C ILE A 80 6.65 -15.53 0.89
N PHE A 81 6.43 -15.17 2.15
CA PHE A 81 6.44 -16.09 3.28
C PHE A 81 5.02 -16.35 3.79
N LYS A 82 4.59 -17.62 3.78
CA LYS A 82 3.29 -18.05 4.31
C LYS A 82 3.43 -18.48 5.77
N GLY A 83 3.24 -17.53 6.68
CA GLY A 83 3.25 -17.81 8.12
C GLY A 83 1.89 -18.23 8.67
N CYS A 84 1.83 -18.51 9.96
CA CYS A 84 0.61 -18.96 10.63
C CYS A 84 -0.49 -17.89 10.82
N LYS A 85 -0.17 -16.62 10.57
CA LYS A 85 -1.07 -15.48 10.71
C LYS A 85 -1.26 -14.73 9.38
N GLY A 86 -0.98 -15.40 8.26
CA GLY A 86 -1.11 -14.83 6.93
C GLY A 86 0.16 -14.90 6.07
N SER A 87 0.08 -14.28 4.90
CA SER A 87 1.20 -14.16 3.95
C SER A 87 1.94 -12.84 4.13
N TYR A 88 3.26 -12.88 4.04
CA TYR A 88 4.14 -11.75 4.25
C TYR A 88 5.02 -11.51 3.02
N THR A 89 5.16 -10.26 2.61
CA THR A 89 6.08 -9.87 1.53
C THR A 89 7.52 -9.83 2.01
N LYS A 90 8.47 -9.82 1.06
CA LYS A 90 9.90 -9.59 1.31
C LYS A 90 10.16 -8.45 2.31
N GLN A 91 9.59 -7.26 2.08
CA GLN A 91 9.82 -6.09 2.93
C GLN A 91 9.27 -6.29 4.35
N GLN A 92 8.14 -6.98 4.48
CA GLN A 92 7.56 -7.30 5.80
C GLN A 92 8.45 -8.29 6.56
N VAL A 93 9.00 -9.29 5.88
CA VAL A 93 9.91 -10.28 6.49
C VAL A 93 11.23 -9.65 6.89
N VAL A 94 11.87 -8.87 6.01
CA VAL A 94 13.09 -8.10 6.33
C VAL A 94 12.83 -7.17 7.53
N GLY A 95 11.69 -6.47 7.56
CA GLY A 95 11.31 -5.60 8.67
C GLY A 95 11.04 -6.35 9.99
N MET A 96 10.55 -7.59 9.94
CA MET A 96 10.40 -8.44 11.13
C MET A 96 11.77 -8.90 11.65
N ILE A 97 12.66 -9.35 10.77
CA ILE A 97 14.00 -9.83 11.10
C ILE A 97 14.85 -8.70 11.69
N SER A 98 14.76 -7.49 11.11
CA SER A 98 15.52 -6.32 11.57
C SER A 98 15.15 -5.87 12.99
N ARG A 99 13.97 -6.26 13.49
CA ARG A 99 13.50 -5.94 14.85
C ARG A 99 13.93 -6.97 15.90
N ILE A 100 14.58 -8.05 15.50
CA ILE A 100 15.09 -9.05 16.45
C ILE A 100 16.19 -8.40 17.29
N PRO A 101 16.15 -8.50 18.64
CA PRO A 101 17.22 -8.01 19.50
C PRO A 101 18.59 -8.57 19.11
N ALA A 102 19.66 -7.79 19.27
CA ALA A 102 21.02 -8.21 18.90
C ALA A 102 21.53 -9.41 19.74
N ALA A 103 20.98 -9.61 20.94
CA ALA A 103 21.35 -10.72 21.83
C ALA A 103 20.63 -12.04 21.54
N THR A 104 19.70 -12.07 20.56
CA THR A 104 18.94 -13.29 20.24
C THR A 104 19.80 -14.26 19.43
N ARG A 105 20.15 -15.40 20.01
CA ARG A 105 20.80 -16.51 19.28
C ARG A 105 19.77 -17.19 18.39
N ILE A 106 19.91 -17.01 17.08
CA ILE A 106 19.11 -17.70 16.07
C ILE A 106 19.85 -18.98 15.68
N ASP A 107 19.15 -20.10 15.71
CA ASP A 107 19.70 -21.40 15.33
C ASP A 107 18.79 -22.09 14.32
N PHE A 108 19.40 -22.77 13.36
CA PHE A 108 18.73 -23.46 12.27
C PHE A 108 19.14 -24.93 12.26
N VAL A 109 18.21 -25.82 12.56
CA VAL A 109 18.42 -27.27 12.48
C VAL A 109 17.77 -27.80 11.20
N LEU A 110 18.60 -28.15 10.22
CA LEU A 110 18.16 -28.67 8.93
C LEU A 110 17.56 -30.08 9.06
N LYS A 111 16.32 -30.25 8.58
CA LYS A 111 15.55 -31.51 8.64
C LYS A 111 15.57 -32.26 7.32
N THR A 112 14.99 -31.67 6.27
CA THR A 112 14.84 -32.30 4.96
C THR A 112 15.42 -31.40 3.88
N VAL A 113 15.94 -32.01 2.82
CA VAL A 113 16.45 -31.34 1.63
C VAL A 113 16.03 -32.15 0.42
N GLU A 114 15.38 -31.48 -0.52
CA GLU A 114 14.90 -32.03 -1.78
C GLU A 114 15.40 -31.14 -2.92
N ASP A 115 16.14 -31.74 -3.86
CA ASP A 115 16.70 -31.05 -5.01
C ASP A 115 15.71 -31.10 -6.19
N PHE A 116 15.31 -29.93 -6.67
CA PHE A 116 14.41 -29.75 -7.82
C PHE A 116 15.13 -29.15 -9.04
N GLY A 117 16.44 -29.39 -9.17
CA GLY A 117 17.25 -28.92 -10.29
C GLY A 117 17.74 -27.50 -10.08
N GLU A 118 16.95 -26.49 -10.47
CA GLU A 118 17.30 -25.06 -10.32
C GLU A 118 17.00 -24.50 -8.93
N SER A 119 16.23 -25.24 -8.13
CA SER A 119 15.87 -24.86 -6.78
C SER A 119 16.04 -26.03 -5.81
N ILE A 120 16.24 -25.70 -4.54
CA ILE A 120 16.31 -26.65 -3.44
C ILE A 120 15.18 -26.33 -2.49
N LYS A 121 14.33 -27.31 -2.23
CA LYS A 121 13.30 -27.22 -1.22
C LYS A 121 13.82 -27.86 0.06
N TYR A 122 13.75 -27.17 1.17
CA TYR A 122 14.26 -27.69 2.43
C TYR A 122 13.41 -27.29 3.62
N THR A 123 13.43 -28.12 4.66
CA THR A 123 12.74 -27.85 5.93
C THR A 123 13.77 -27.65 7.04
N VAL A 124 13.60 -26.61 7.83
CA VAL A 124 14.43 -26.29 9.00
C VAL A 124 13.57 -26.15 10.25
N THR A 125 14.13 -26.50 11.39
CA THR A 125 13.62 -26.05 12.69
C THR A 125 14.40 -24.81 13.10
N VAL A 126 13.69 -23.71 13.33
CA VAL A 126 14.27 -22.42 13.67
C VAL A 126 14.02 -22.13 15.15
N SER A 127 15.10 -21.83 15.88
CA SER A 127 15.07 -21.40 17.28
C SER A 127 15.49 -19.93 17.39
N GLY A 128 15.11 -19.26 18.49
CA GLY A 128 15.38 -17.83 18.70
C GLY A 128 14.23 -16.90 18.28
N PHE A 129 13.20 -17.44 17.61
CA PHE A 129 11.96 -16.70 17.29
C PHE A 129 10.82 -17.09 18.24
N GLY A 130 10.83 -16.52 19.45
CA GLY A 130 9.79 -16.75 20.47
C GLY A 130 10.10 -17.91 21.44
N GLU A 131 9.06 -18.38 22.16
CA GLU A 131 9.21 -19.33 23.28
C GLU A 131 9.49 -20.78 22.87
N SER A 132 9.21 -21.17 21.62
CA SER A 132 9.46 -22.55 21.16
C SER A 132 9.96 -22.58 19.72
N PRO A 133 10.85 -23.54 19.37
CA PRO A 133 11.31 -23.72 18.00
C PRO A 133 10.14 -23.96 17.04
N LEU A 134 10.22 -23.36 15.86
CA LEU A 134 9.22 -23.47 14.79
C LEU A 134 9.78 -24.25 13.60
N GLU A 135 8.95 -25.03 12.93
CA GLU A 135 9.34 -25.73 11.70
C GLU A 135 8.90 -24.91 10.49
N ALA A 136 9.83 -24.59 9.60
CA ALA A 136 9.57 -23.81 8.39
C ALA A 136 10.19 -24.51 7.17
N GLU A 137 9.48 -24.40 6.05
CA GLU A 137 9.86 -24.92 4.75
C GLU A 137 10.21 -23.76 3.83
N PHE A 138 11.30 -23.88 3.08
CA PHE A 138 11.81 -22.84 2.19
C PHE A 138 12.18 -23.40 0.82
N THR A 139 12.11 -22.54 -0.19
CA THR A 139 12.63 -22.83 -1.53
C THR A 139 13.77 -21.86 -1.84
N LEU A 140 14.97 -22.40 -1.99
CA LEU A 140 16.19 -21.68 -2.34
C LEU A 140 16.45 -21.79 -3.85
N ASN A 141 16.65 -20.67 -4.52
CA ASN A 141 17.15 -20.67 -5.89
C ASN A 141 18.66 -20.91 -5.89
N LYS A 142 19.15 -21.89 -6.66
CA LYS A 142 20.58 -22.23 -6.69
C LYS A 142 21.43 -21.19 -7.45
N ILE A 143 20.85 -20.53 -8.45
CA ILE A 143 21.55 -19.56 -9.30
C ILE A 143 21.80 -18.27 -8.52
N ASP A 144 20.73 -17.70 -7.96
CA ASP A 144 20.80 -16.42 -7.26
C ASP A 144 21.25 -16.58 -5.80
N GLN A 145 21.24 -17.81 -5.27
CA GLN A 145 21.41 -18.12 -3.85
C GLN A 145 20.49 -17.26 -2.96
N GLN A 146 19.22 -17.15 -3.37
CA GLN A 146 18.19 -16.37 -2.71
C GLN A 146 16.93 -17.19 -2.47
N LEU A 147 16.21 -16.88 -1.40
CA LEU A 147 14.93 -17.49 -1.11
C LEU A 147 13.86 -17.02 -2.10
N GLN A 148 13.18 -17.97 -2.74
CA GLN A 148 12.05 -17.73 -3.63
C GLN A 148 10.74 -17.68 -2.85
N SER A 149 10.59 -18.56 -1.86
CA SER A 149 9.42 -18.59 -0.99
C SER A 149 9.73 -19.30 0.33
N GLY A 150 8.85 -19.12 1.31
CA GLY A 150 8.86 -19.92 2.53
C GLY A 150 7.47 -20.10 3.12
N SER A 151 7.31 -21.11 3.97
CA SER A 151 6.05 -21.38 4.64
C SER A 151 6.23 -22.10 5.99
N ILE A 152 5.25 -21.99 6.87
CA ILE A 152 5.16 -22.83 8.07
C ILE A 152 4.12 -23.93 7.77
N PRO A 153 4.55 -25.16 7.44
CA PRO A 153 3.62 -26.21 6.98
C PRO A 153 2.70 -26.69 8.10
N LYS A 154 3.17 -26.66 9.34
CA LYS A 154 2.41 -27.08 10.54
C LYS A 154 2.41 -25.96 11.55
N CYS A 155 1.39 -25.12 11.47
CA CYS A 155 1.07 -24.22 12.57
C CYS A 155 0.63 -25.07 13.76
N LYS A 156 1.29 -24.91 14.92
CA LYS A 156 0.75 -25.44 16.18
C LYS A 156 -0.64 -24.84 16.31
N LYS A 157 -1.67 -25.66 16.07
CA LYS A 157 -3.03 -25.35 16.52
C LYS A 157 -2.86 -25.14 18.01
N SER A 158 -3.04 -23.91 18.49
CA SER A 158 -3.21 -23.72 19.92
C SER A 158 -4.46 -24.53 20.28
N PHE A 159 -4.25 -25.74 20.79
CA PHE A 159 -5.23 -26.35 21.67
C PHE A 159 -5.24 -25.46 22.90
N ILE A 160 -6.04 -24.40 22.85
CA ILE A 160 -6.45 -23.69 24.05
C ILE A 160 -7.12 -24.77 24.90
N ARG A 161 -6.54 -25.10 26.06
CA ARG A 161 -7.15 -26.01 27.03
C ARG A 161 -8.59 -25.53 27.21
N ARG A 162 -9.56 -26.41 26.95
CA ARG A 162 -11.02 -26.11 26.98
C ARG A 162 -11.50 -25.48 28.30
N SER A 163 -10.70 -25.52 29.36
CA SER A 163 -11.00 -24.92 30.66
C SER A 163 -10.61 -23.44 30.82
N GLN A 164 -9.90 -22.82 29.87
CA GLN A 164 -9.54 -21.39 29.90
C GLN A 164 -9.57 -20.72 28.51
N LEU A 165 -10.51 -21.10 27.63
CA LEU A 165 -10.91 -20.16 26.59
C LEU A 165 -11.55 -18.95 27.29
N PRO A 166 -11.20 -17.68 26.96
CA PRO A 166 -12.22 -16.65 27.08
C PRO A 166 -13.37 -17.19 26.23
N VAL A 167 -14.51 -17.45 26.88
CA VAL A 167 -15.75 -17.92 26.24
C VAL A 167 -15.78 -17.31 24.84
N ARG A 168 -15.77 -18.10 23.76
CA ARG A 168 -15.87 -17.50 22.43
C ARG A 168 -17.24 -16.86 22.35
N HIS A 169 -17.32 -15.59 22.70
CA HIS A 169 -18.54 -14.82 22.65
C HIS A 169 -18.97 -14.79 21.19
N ASP A 170 -20.28 -14.77 20.95
CA ASP A 170 -20.86 -14.63 19.63
C ASP A 170 -20.05 -13.58 18.84
N PRO A 171 -19.42 -13.95 17.70
CA PRO A 171 -18.61 -13.01 16.93
C PRO A 171 -19.44 -11.78 16.56
N ASN A 172 -20.76 -11.94 16.37
CA ASN A 172 -21.64 -10.83 16.07
C ASN A 172 -21.78 -9.89 17.26
N HIS A 173 -21.91 -10.40 18.49
CA HIS A 173 -21.93 -9.55 19.68
C HIS A 173 -20.63 -8.73 19.80
N THR A 174 -19.48 -9.40 19.65
CA THR A 174 -18.17 -8.76 19.74
C THR A 174 -17.99 -7.70 18.65
N PHE A 175 -18.27 -8.05 17.39
CA PHE A 175 -18.10 -7.14 16.27
C PHE A 175 -19.13 -6.01 16.26
N ARG A 176 -20.37 -6.22 16.75
CA ARG A 176 -21.35 -5.14 16.96
C ARG A 176 -20.81 -4.07 17.89
N ASN A 177 -20.10 -4.44 18.95
CA ASN A 177 -19.50 -3.45 19.87
C ASN A 177 -18.42 -2.63 19.19
N ILE A 178 -17.65 -3.24 18.27
CA ILE A 178 -16.66 -2.52 17.47
C ILE A 178 -17.33 -1.59 16.47
N VAL A 179 -18.39 -2.02 15.78
CA VAL A 179 -19.15 -1.16 14.86
C VAL A 179 -19.79 0.02 15.59
N ARG A 180 -20.32 -0.17 16.81
CA ARG A 180 -20.81 0.94 17.65
C ARG A 180 -19.70 1.94 17.96
N ARG A 181 -18.54 1.44 18.39
CA ARG A 181 -17.39 2.29 18.71
C ARG A 181 -16.86 3.02 17.47
N LEU A 182 -16.87 2.36 16.32
CA LEU A 182 -16.51 2.93 15.02
C LEU A 182 -17.42 4.10 14.64
N ASN A 183 -18.75 3.94 14.77
CA ASN A 183 -19.71 5.02 14.51
C ASN A 183 -19.45 6.25 15.40
N ILE A 184 -19.21 6.04 16.70
CA ILE A 184 -18.94 7.12 17.66
C ILE A 184 -17.65 7.87 17.31
N VAL A 185 -16.57 7.12 17.07
CA VAL A 185 -15.24 7.68 16.84
C VAL A 185 -15.13 8.36 15.47
N ILE A 186 -15.81 7.84 14.45
CA ILE A 186 -15.87 8.50 13.14
C ILE A 186 -16.66 9.81 13.22
N ALA A 187 -17.76 9.82 13.99
CA ALA A 187 -18.55 11.03 14.23
C ALA A 187 -17.76 12.09 15.02
N SER A 188 -16.83 11.68 15.89
CA SER A 188 -16.02 12.62 16.67
C SER A 188 -14.96 13.36 15.85
N ARG A 189 -14.67 12.91 14.62
CA ARG A 189 -13.64 13.48 13.71
C ARG A 189 -12.24 13.62 14.34
N ASP A 190 -11.97 12.93 15.44
CA ASP A 190 -10.70 13.02 16.17
C ASP A 190 -9.69 12.01 15.60
N THR A 191 -8.62 12.52 15.00
CA THR A 191 -7.52 11.74 14.41
C THR A 191 -6.95 10.70 15.39
N THR A 192 -6.83 11.07 16.66
CA THR A 192 -6.20 10.22 17.69
C THR A 192 -7.12 9.07 18.09
N SER A 193 -8.41 9.32 18.25
CA SER A 193 -9.40 8.28 18.55
C SER A 193 -9.63 7.37 17.35
N ILE A 194 -9.68 7.92 16.13
CA ILE A 194 -9.83 7.14 14.90
C ILE A 194 -8.63 6.21 14.74
N SER A 195 -7.39 6.72 14.82
CA SER A 195 -6.19 5.90 14.65
C SER A 195 -6.09 4.75 15.65
N LYS A 196 -6.55 4.92 16.90
CA LYS A 196 -6.57 3.85 17.93
C LYS A 196 -7.49 2.68 17.59
N LEU A 197 -8.46 2.84 16.68
CA LEU A 197 -9.34 1.75 16.25
C LEU A 197 -8.70 0.84 15.20
N PHE A 198 -7.63 1.29 14.55
CA PHE A 198 -7.00 0.59 13.44
C PHE A 198 -5.60 0.13 13.80
N ASP A 199 -5.17 -0.96 13.17
CA ASP A 199 -3.78 -1.37 13.21
C ASP A 199 -2.90 -0.33 12.47
N LYS A 200 -1.67 -0.13 12.93
CA LYS A 200 -0.70 0.77 12.27
C LYS A 200 -0.45 0.43 10.79
N ASN A 201 -0.60 -0.84 10.42
CA ASN A 201 -0.46 -1.34 9.06
C ASN A 201 -1.83 -1.58 8.40
N PHE A 202 -2.88 -0.95 8.90
CA PHE A 202 -4.21 -1.10 8.33
C PHE A 202 -4.24 -0.66 6.88
N GLU A 203 -4.82 -1.51 6.05
CA GLU A 203 -5.09 -1.26 4.65
C GLU A 203 -6.58 -1.50 4.35
N PHE A 204 -7.17 -0.57 3.61
CA PHE A 204 -8.50 -0.70 3.05
C PHE A 204 -8.41 -0.90 1.54
N THR A 205 -8.86 -2.06 1.05
CA THR A 205 -8.86 -2.39 -0.37
C THR A 205 -10.23 -2.06 -0.98
N SER A 206 -10.29 -0.99 -1.77
CA SER A 206 -11.41 -0.71 -2.67
C SER A 206 -11.18 -1.34 -4.05
N CYS A 207 -12.14 -1.21 -4.96
CA CYS A 207 -11.94 -1.57 -6.37
C CYS A 207 -11.72 -0.29 -7.17
N PRO A 208 -10.49 0.07 -7.60
CA PRO A 208 -9.26 -0.72 -7.77
C PRO A 208 -8.06 -0.29 -6.88
N GLN A 209 -8.29 0.35 -5.73
CA GLN A 209 -7.24 1.05 -4.97
C GLN A 209 -7.07 0.50 -3.55
N VAL A 210 -5.85 0.53 -3.04
CA VAL A 210 -5.53 0.25 -1.63
C VAL A 210 -5.24 1.57 -0.91
N TYR A 211 -5.94 1.81 0.20
CA TYR A 211 -5.80 2.99 1.05
C TYR A 211 -5.08 2.57 2.32
N ASN A 212 -3.96 3.21 2.64
CA ASN A 212 -3.33 3.04 3.95
C ASN A 212 -4.12 3.79 5.03
N LEU A 213 -3.80 3.52 6.29
CA LEU A 213 -4.46 4.14 7.44
C LEU A 213 -4.49 5.67 7.38
N ALA A 214 -3.36 6.32 7.05
CA ALA A 214 -3.28 7.77 7.02
C ALA A 214 -4.26 8.38 6.00
N ARG A 215 -4.31 7.81 4.78
CA ARG A 215 -5.23 8.25 3.73
C ARG A 215 -6.68 8.01 4.11
N PHE A 216 -6.97 6.85 4.69
CA PHE A 216 -8.31 6.50 5.16
C PHE A 216 -8.82 7.45 6.26
N ILE A 217 -7.95 7.86 7.20
CA ILE A 217 -8.30 8.83 8.25
C ILE A 217 -8.57 10.21 7.66
N VAL A 218 -7.72 10.68 6.74
CA VAL A 218 -7.89 11.98 6.07
C VAL A 218 -9.22 12.03 5.33
N ASP A 219 -9.56 10.98 4.57
CA ASP A 219 -10.81 10.90 3.85
C ASP A 219 -12.03 10.94 4.78
N ILE A 220 -11.93 10.33 5.97
CA ILE A 220 -12.99 10.35 6.98
C ILE A 220 -13.13 11.74 7.62
N ILE A 221 -12.03 12.41 7.96
CA ILE A 221 -12.09 13.70 8.65
C ILE A 221 -12.60 14.80 7.74
N ASN A 222 -12.23 14.74 6.46
CA ASN A 222 -12.65 15.70 5.44
C ASN A 222 -14.08 15.48 4.94
N LEU A 223 -14.82 14.51 5.49
CA LEU A 223 -16.24 14.38 5.19
C LEU A 223 -17.00 15.60 5.76
N PRO A 224 -17.81 16.27 4.93
CA PRO A 224 -18.68 17.35 5.37
C PRO A 224 -19.48 16.97 6.63
N TYR A 225 -19.62 17.90 7.59
CA TYR A 225 -20.32 17.65 8.86
C TYR A 225 -21.78 17.22 8.69
N ASN A 226 -22.40 17.55 7.56
CA ASN A 226 -23.76 17.14 7.21
C ASN A 226 -23.86 15.72 6.61
N ILE A 227 -22.73 15.01 6.44
CA ILE A 227 -22.68 13.62 5.98
C ILE A 227 -22.34 12.71 7.16
N GLU A 228 -23.38 12.10 7.71
CA GLU A 228 -23.25 11.09 8.75
C GLU A 228 -23.05 9.71 8.11
N VAL A 229 -21.84 9.17 8.23
CA VAL A 229 -21.53 7.81 7.74
C VAL A 229 -21.88 6.82 8.83
N THR A 230 -22.77 5.89 8.51
CA THR A 230 -23.25 4.89 9.47
C THR A 230 -22.81 3.49 9.06
N TYR A 231 -22.22 2.77 10.01
CA TYR A 231 -21.77 1.40 9.86
C TYR A 231 -22.74 0.47 10.57
N LYS A 232 -23.20 -0.58 9.88
CA LYS A 232 -24.10 -1.60 10.42
C LYS A 232 -23.53 -2.98 10.15
N LEU A 233 -23.34 -3.77 11.20
CA LEU A 233 -22.98 -5.18 11.05
C LEU A 233 -24.14 -5.95 10.41
N ILE A 234 -23.85 -6.70 9.37
CA ILE A 234 -24.78 -7.68 8.78
C ILE A 234 -24.57 -9.03 9.47
N HIS A 235 -23.36 -9.57 9.41
CA HIS A 235 -22.96 -10.78 10.12
C HIS A 235 -21.44 -10.79 10.31
N SER A 236 -20.96 -11.72 11.11
CA SER A 236 -19.53 -11.93 11.33
C SER A 236 -19.24 -13.38 11.64
N LYS A 237 -18.00 -13.78 11.41
CA LYS A 237 -17.51 -15.13 11.66
C LYS A 237 -16.10 -15.08 12.25
N TRP A 238 -15.79 -16.10 13.04
CA TRP A 238 -14.41 -16.35 13.47
C TRP A 238 -13.61 -16.88 12.28
N THR A 239 -12.39 -16.37 12.12
CA THR A 239 -11.40 -16.98 11.23
C THR A 239 -10.72 -18.14 11.95
N GLU A 240 -10.09 -19.04 11.18
CA GLU A 240 -9.27 -20.12 11.74
C GLU A 240 -8.09 -19.59 12.56
N GLU A 241 -7.63 -18.38 12.22
CA GLU A 241 -6.55 -17.65 12.87
C GLU A 241 -6.96 -16.94 14.18
N GLY A 242 -8.24 -17.02 14.58
CA GLY A 242 -8.74 -16.40 15.82
C GLY A 242 -9.06 -14.90 15.70
N PHE A 243 -9.20 -14.38 14.48
CA PHE A 243 -9.74 -13.04 14.21
C PHE A 243 -11.24 -13.11 13.96
N ILE A 244 -11.88 -11.94 13.91
CA ILE A 244 -13.28 -11.85 13.52
C ILE A 244 -13.37 -11.13 12.17
N GLU A 245 -13.90 -11.81 11.16
CA GLU A 245 -14.30 -11.20 9.90
C GLU A 245 -15.73 -10.68 10.04
N GLY A 246 -15.91 -9.36 9.95
CA GLY A 246 -17.20 -8.71 10.02
C GLY A 246 -17.64 -8.18 8.66
N TYR A 247 -18.83 -8.59 8.23
CA TYR A 247 -19.50 -8.08 7.04
C TYR A 247 -20.36 -6.87 7.39
N VAL A 248 -19.98 -5.70 6.91
CA VAL A 248 -20.54 -4.41 7.34
C VAL A 248 -21.17 -3.69 6.16
N SER A 249 -22.39 -3.19 6.37
CA SER A 249 -23.03 -2.19 5.51
C SER A 249 -22.64 -0.79 5.96
N ILE A 250 -22.10 -0.01 5.04
CA ILE A 250 -21.71 1.38 5.24
C ILE A 250 -22.71 2.21 4.46
N ASN A 251 -23.59 2.90 5.19
CA ASN A 251 -24.59 3.76 4.61
C ASN A 251 -24.11 5.21 4.65
N ILE A 252 -24.10 5.83 3.48
CA ILE A 252 -23.75 7.23 3.29
C ILE A 252 -24.98 7.93 2.73
N PRO A 253 -25.62 8.85 3.49
CA PRO A 253 -26.80 9.56 3.06
C PRO A 253 -26.61 10.18 1.67
N LYS A 254 -27.61 10.03 0.80
CA LYS A 254 -27.64 10.53 -0.59
C LYS A 254 -26.63 9.87 -1.56
N ILE A 255 -25.71 9.02 -1.10
CA ILE A 255 -24.75 8.26 -1.92
C ILE A 255 -25.17 6.79 -2.04
N GLY A 256 -25.73 6.23 -0.96
CA GLY A 256 -26.21 4.85 -0.89
C GLY A 256 -25.40 4.00 0.08
N SER A 257 -25.77 2.72 0.17
CA SER A 257 -25.09 1.74 1.00
C SER A 257 -24.07 0.94 0.20
N LEU A 258 -22.88 0.74 0.75
CA LEU A 258 -21.90 -0.20 0.24
C LEU A 258 -21.61 -1.29 1.28
N HIS A 259 -21.14 -2.44 0.83
CA HIS A 259 -20.74 -3.51 1.71
C HIS A 259 -19.21 -3.65 1.73
N ALA A 260 -18.68 -3.90 2.92
CA ALA A 260 -17.27 -4.14 3.12
C ALA A 260 -17.06 -5.23 4.18
N THR A 261 -16.02 -6.02 3.99
CA THR A 261 -15.53 -6.99 4.96
C THR A 261 -14.37 -6.37 5.72
N PHE A 262 -14.41 -6.42 7.04
CA PHE A 262 -13.34 -5.96 7.92
C PHE A 262 -12.81 -7.10 8.76
N VAL A 263 -11.49 -7.14 8.96
CA VAL A 263 -10.83 -8.11 9.84
C VAL A 263 -10.51 -7.44 11.17
N TYR A 264 -10.96 -8.02 12.28
CA TYR A 264 -10.78 -7.49 13.63
C TYR A 264 -9.95 -8.44 14.50
N ASN A 265 -8.97 -7.87 15.20
CA ASN A 265 -8.19 -8.58 16.21
C ASN A 265 -8.77 -8.33 17.61
N PRO A 266 -9.37 -9.35 18.27
CA PRO A 266 -9.97 -9.18 19.59
C PRO A 266 -8.95 -9.00 20.72
N GLU A 267 -7.74 -9.54 20.60
CA GLU A 267 -6.69 -9.40 21.62
C GLU A 267 -6.14 -7.97 21.63
N ARG A 268 -5.82 -7.46 20.44
CA ARG A 268 -5.24 -6.11 20.26
C ARG A 268 -6.31 -5.01 20.18
N LYS A 269 -7.58 -5.40 20.05
CA LYS A 269 -8.75 -4.54 19.94
C LYS A 269 -8.69 -3.54 18.77
N VAL A 270 -8.14 -3.97 17.63
CA VAL A 270 -7.97 -3.13 16.42
C VAL A 270 -8.52 -3.79 15.16
N LEU A 271 -8.97 -2.98 14.21
CA LEU A 271 -9.26 -3.38 12.83
C LEU A 271 -7.95 -3.51 12.05
N MET A 272 -7.70 -4.68 11.49
CA MET A 272 -6.46 -5.03 10.79
C MET A 272 -6.52 -4.70 9.31
N SER A 273 -7.67 -4.87 8.68
CA SER A 273 -7.88 -4.56 7.27
C SER A 273 -9.35 -4.36 6.95
N GLY A 274 -9.61 -3.73 5.81
CA GLY A 274 -10.95 -3.65 5.23
C GLY A 274 -10.91 -3.91 3.74
N LYS A 275 -11.99 -4.46 3.19
CA LYS A 275 -12.14 -4.73 1.77
C LYS A 275 -13.56 -4.44 1.33
N LYS A 276 -13.74 -3.61 0.30
CA LYS A 276 -15.04 -3.37 -0.31
C LYS A 276 -15.46 -4.58 -1.14
N ASP A 277 -16.71 -5.00 -1.00
CA ASP A 277 -17.30 -6.02 -1.86
C ASP A 277 -17.64 -5.44 -3.23
N CYS A 278 -17.09 -6.05 -4.29
CA CYS A 278 -17.26 -5.57 -5.66
C CYS A 278 -18.04 -6.55 -6.55
N GLU A 279 -18.44 -7.71 -6.01
CA GLU A 279 -19.15 -8.77 -6.74
C GLU A 279 -20.67 -8.64 -6.74
N THR A 280 -21.26 -7.84 -5.83
CA THR A 280 -22.71 -7.58 -5.82
C THR A 280 -23.21 -6.77 -7.02
N SER A 281 -22.30 -6.15 -7.79
CA SER A 281 -22.59 -5.57 -9.11
C SER A 281 -22.72 -6.60 -10.25
N ARG A 282 -22.42 -7.89 -10.02
CA ARG A 282 -22.48 -8.94 -11.05
C ARG A 282 -23.69 -9.86 -10.98
N LYS A 283 -24.50 -9.86 -9.91
CA LYS A 283 -25.56 -10.87 -9.68
C LYS A 283 -27.02 -10.38 -9.64
N PHE A 284 -27.30 -9.12 -9.95
CA PHE A 284 -28.66 -8.72 -10.33
C PHE A 284 -28.77 -8.68 -11.86
N GLY A 285 -29.04 -9.86 -12.42
CA GLY A 285 -29.56 -10.01 -13.78
C GLY A 285 -30.95 -9.37 -13.86
N GLY A 286 -30.99 -8.09 -14.23
CA GLY A 286 -32.19 -7.31 -14.43
C GLY A 286 -31.90 -6.20 -15.43
N SER A 287 -31.88 -6.58 -16.70
CA SER A 287 -31.79 -5.73 -17.90
C SER A 287 -30.64 -4.70 -17.95
N LYS A 288 -29.55 -5.11 -18.63
CA LYS A 288 -28.56 -4.23 -19.27
C LYS A 288 -29.16 -3.17 -20.22
N ARG A 289 -30.48 -3.14 -20.46
CA ARG A 289 -31.18 -2.12 -21.26
C ARG A 289 -32.05 -1.16 -20.44
N ALA A 290 -32.42 -1.49 -19.19
CA ALA A 290 -33.21 -0.59 -18.34
C ALA A 290 -32.35 0.30 -17.42
N LEU A 291 -31.14 -0.16 -17.05
CA LEU A 291 -30.16 0.65 -16.29
C LEU A 291 -29.36 1.65 -17.14
N LEU A 292 -29.46 1.56 -18.47
CA LEU A 292 -28.92 2.54 -19.42
C LEU A 292 -29.96 3.57 -19.87
N ALA A 293 -31.22 3.48 -19.42
CA ALA A 293 -32.29 4.39 -19.82
C ALA A 293 -32.75 5.35 -18.71
N ASN A 294 -32.47 5.08 -17.42
CA ASN A 294 -33.00 5.88 -16.30
C ASN A 294 -31.99 6.29 -15.21
N ARG A 295 -30.70 6.44 -15.56
CA ARG A 295 -29.71 7.12 -14.70
C ARG A 295 -29.03 8.26 -15.45
N LYS A 296 -29.84 9.16 -16.02
CA LYS A 296 -29.41 10.55 -16.27
C LYS A 296 -29.12 11.17 -14.89
N GLU A 297 -27.91 11.71 -14.74
CA GLU A 297 -27.39 12.40 -13.55
C GLU A 297 -27.06 11.53 -12.31
N THR A 298 -26.04 10.68 -12.43
CA THR A 298 -25.02 10.66 -11.37
C THR A 298 -24.46 12.07 -11.26
N ASN A 299 -24.83 12.81 -10.22
CA ASN A 299 -24.61 14.26 -10.11
C ASN A 299 -23.12 14.60 -9.93
N SER A 300 -22.36 14.44 -11.02
CA SER A 300 -20.97 14.86 -11.18
C SER A 300 -20.84 16.37 -10.93
N THR A 301 -21.90 17.14 -11.18
CA THR A 301 -22.04 18.54 -10.78
C THR A 301 -21.79 18.73 -9.29
N LYS A 302 -22.53 18.05 -8.40
CA LYS A 302 -22.38 18.11 -6.93
C LYS A 302 -21.03 17.62 -6.42
N ILE A 303 -20.37 16.75 -7.16
CA ILE A 303 -19.02 16.29 -6.81
C ILE A 303 -18.01 17.39 -7.15
N VAL A 304 -18.15 18.01 -8.33
CA VAL A 304 -17.29 19.10 -8.77
C VAL A 304 -17.55 20.37 -7.97
N GLU A 305 -18.81 20.73 -7.67
CA GLU A 305 -19.17 21.89 -6.83
C GLU A 305 -18.44 21.84 -5.47
N ARG A 306 -18.48 20.69 -4.77
CA ARG A 306 -17.75 20.51 -3.51
C ARG A 306 -16.24 20.62 -3.67
N PHE A 307 -15.71 20.11 -4.79
CA PHE A 307 -14.29 20.28 -5.10
C PHE A 307 -13.95 21.76 -5.35
N LEU A 308 -14.83 22.52 -6.01
CA LEU A 308 -14.65 23.94 -6.28
C LEU A 308 -14.67 24.78 -4.99
N ASP A 309 -15.49 24.40 -4.00
CA ASP A 309 -15.46 25.03 -2.66
C ASP A 309 -14.08 24.89 -2.01
N SER A 310 -13.51 23.67 -2.02
CA SER A 310 -12.16 23.41 -1.49
C SER A 310 -11.06 24.08 -2.33
N LEU A 311 -11.22 24.07 -3.66
CA LEU A 311 -10.30 24.74 -4.58
C LEU A 311 -10.21 26.23 -4.28
N LYS A 312 -11.35 26.86 -4.00
CA LYS A 312 -11.41 28.29 -3.67
C LYS A 312 -10.59 28.60 -2.42
N GLU A 313 -10.83 27.88 -1.34
CA GLU A 313 -10.08 28.05 -0.08
C GLU A 313 -8.57 27.85 -0.28
N ILE A 314 -8.19 26.80 -1.01
CA ILE A 314 -6.77 26.48 -1.25
C ILE A 314 -6.09 27.55 -2.10
N VAL A 315 -6.74 28.04 -3.16
CA VAL A 315 -6.17 29.07 -4.02
C VAL A 315 -6.10 30.42 -3.30
N GLU A 316 -7.01 30.70 -2.39
CA GLU A 316 -6.97 31.90 -1.52
C GLU A 316 -5.74 31.91 -0.59
N THR A 317 -5.18 30.75 -0.23
CA THR A 317 -3.94 30.70 0.60
C THR A 317 -2.72 31.31 -0.08
N ARG A 318 -2.72 31.40 -1.42
CA ARG A 318 -1.56 31.80 -2.26
C ARG A 318 -0.28 31.00 -1.98
N ASP A 319 -0.38 29.86 -1.30
CA ASP A 319 0.76 29.02 -0.98
C ASP A 319 0.97 27.96 -2.08
N PRO A 320 2.13 27.93 -2.76
CA PRO A 320 2.37 26.98 -3.83
C PRO A 320 2.39 25.53 -3.36
N GLY A 321 2.70 25.28 -2.08
CA GLY A 321 2.62 23.95 -1.47
C GLY A 321 1.17 23.46 -1.37
N ASN A 322 0.29 24.28 -0.78
CA ASN A 322 -1.15 24.02 -0.65
C ASN A 322 -1.80 23.87 -2.04
N ILE A 323 -1.52 24.78 -2.98
CA ILE A 323 -2.00 24.67 -4.36
C ILE A 323 -1.47 23.39 -5.02
N GLY A 324 -0.25 22.97 -4.71
CA GLY A 324 0.31 21.71 -5.20
C GLY A 324 -0.46 20.46 -4.73
N THR A 325 -1.15 20.52 -3.58
CA THR A 325 -1.86 19.35 -3.04
C THR A 325 -3.05 18.88 -3.88
N ILE A 326 -3.68 19.81 -4.61
CA ILE A 326 -4.84 19.54 -5.48
C ILE A 326 -4.45 19.17 -6.92
N LEU A 327 -3.15 19.12 -7.22
CA LEU A 327 -2.62 18.77 -8.54
C LEU A 327 -1.95 17.39 -8.45
N ASP A 328 -2.32 16.48 -9.37
CA ASP A 328 -1.67 15.16 -9.48
C ASP A 328 -0.19 15.34 -9.86
N ASP A 329 0.67 14.38 -9.50
CA ASP A 329 2.12 14.52 -9.74
C ASP A 329 2.46 14.56 -11.24
N GLU A 330 1.64 13.93 -12.08
CA GLU A 330 1.72 13.98 -13.55
C GLU A 330 0.84 15.09 -14.16
N PHE A 331 0.40 16.06 -13.36
CA PHE A 331 -0.49 17.12 -13.83
C PHE A 331 0.13 17.95 -14.94
N LEU A 332 -0.65 18.14 -16.01
CA LEU A 332 -0.30 18.98 -17.15
C LEU A 332 -1.47 19.90 -17.52
N PHE A 333 -1.21 21.20 -17.53
CA PHE A 333 -2.16 22.21 -17.98
C PHE A 333 -1.73 22.81 -19.32
N ARG A 334 -2.61 22.78 -20.32
CA ARG A 334 -2.39 23.40 -21.64
C ARG A 334 -3.02 24.79 -21.67
N GLY A 335 -2.20 25.82 -21.46
CA GLY A 335 -2.63 27.21 -21.59
C GLY A 335 -2.32 27.78 -22.97
N CYS A 336 -2.72 29.03 -23.18
CA CYS A 336 -2.52 29.72 -24.46
C CYS A 336 -1.06 30.05 -24.78
N ARG A 337 -0.24 30.23 -23.75
CA ARG A 337 1.19 30.61 -23.87
C ARG A 337 2.14 29.44 -23.64
N GLY A 338 1.64 28.21 -23.61
CA GLY A 338 2.45 27.03 -23.34
C GLY A 338 1.80 26.04 -22.37
N HIS A 339 2.57 25.03 -22.00
CA HIS A 339 2.16 23.94 -21.15
C HIS A 339 2.79 24.11 -19.77
N TYR A 340 2.06 23.75 -18.72
CA TYR A 340 2.48 23.95 -17.34
C TYR A 340 2.34 22.66 -16.54
N ASN A 341 3.43 22.19 -15.95
CA ASN A 341 3.40 21.08 -15.01
C ASN A 341 2.90 21.53 -13.61
N LYS A 342 2.75 20.60 -12.66
CA LYS A 342 2.33 20.87 -11.28
C LYS A 342 3.08 22.03 -10.60
N ASN A 343 4.41 22.06 -10.71
CA ASN A 343 5.24 23.07 -10.05
C ASN A 343 5.12 24.44 -10.73
N GLU A 344 4.97 24.48 -12.04
CA GLU A 344 4.77 25.72 -12.79
C GLU A 344 3.36 26.29 -12.58
N ALA A 345 2.36 25.42 -12.57
CA ALA A 345 0.96 25.80 -12.34
C ALA A 345 0.75 26.36 -10.92
N SER A 346 1.27 25.67 -9.89
CA SER A 346 1.21 26.16 -8.51
C SER A 346 1.87 27.53 -8.35
N LYS A 347 3.08 27.71 -8.91
CA LYS A 347 3.77 29.01 -8.91
C LYS A 347 2.97 30.10 -9.61
N LYS A 348 2.37 29.81 -10.77
CA LYS A 348 1.55 30.79 -11.50
C LYS A 348 0.31 31.20 -10.72
N ILE A 349 -0.39 30.24 -10.11
CA ILE A 349 -1.57 30.53 -9.28
C ILE A 349 -1.17 31.34 -8.04
N SER A 350 -0.07 31.00 -7.37
CA SER A 350 0.44 31.76 -6.22
C SER A 350 0.85 33.19 -6.57
N SER A 351 1.21 33.46 -7.83
CA SER A 351 1.62 34.79 -8.31
C SER A 351 0.45 35.73 -8.66
N ILE A 352 -0.80 35.26 -8.59
CA ILE A 352 -1.97 36.10 -8.79
C ILE A 352 -2.00 37.15 -7.65
N PRO A 353 -2.24 38.44 -7.92
CA PRO A 353 -2.35 39.47 -6.89
C PRO A 353 -3.48 39.16 -5.89
N VAL A 354 -3.29 39.49 -4.62
CA VAL A 354 -4.26 39.19 -3.56
C VAL A 354 -5.58 39.93 -3.79
N GLU A 355 -5.52 41.09 -4.42
CA GLU A 355 -6.66 41.93 -4.77
C GLU A 355 -7.50 41.36 -5.94
N GLU A 356 -6.95 40.42 -6.71
CA GLU A 356 -7.71 39.67 -7.71
C GLU A 356 -8.47 38.51 -7.04
N PHE A 357 -9.79 38.68 -6.92
CA PHE A 357 -10.72 37.62 -6.52
C PHE A 357 -11.03 36.71 -7.72
N LEU A 358 -10.90 35.41 -7.50
CA LEU A 358 -11.23 34.38 -8.48
C LEU A 358 -12.67 33.92 -8.25
N GLU A 359 -13.50 34.08 -9.27
CA GLU A 359 -14.84 33.52 -9.27
C GLU A 359 -14.89 32.31 -10.21
N PHE A 360 -15.45 31.23 -9.71
CA PHE A 360 -15.56 29.95 -10.41
C PHE A 360 -17.02 29.68 -10.75
N GLU A 361 -17.31 29.54 -12.04
CA GLU A 361 -18.64 29.15 -12.53
C GLU A 361 -18.54 27.81 -13.28
N LEU A 362 -19.19 26.78 -12.71
CA LEU A 362 -19.24 25.46 -13.30
C LEU A 362 -20.20 25.44 -14.50
N LYS A 363 -19.68 25.23 -15.71
CA LYS A 363 -20.49 25.22 -16.95
C LYS A 363 -21.05 23.85 -17.28
N SER A 364 -20.25 22.80 -17.11
CA SER A 364 -20.70 21.43 -17.39
C SER A 364 -19.83 20.40 -16.70
N THR A 365 -20.39 19.21 -16.47
CA THR A 365 -19.69 18.04 -15.95
C THR A 365 -20.07 16.79 -16.72
N LYS A 366 -19.10 15.91 -16.91
CA LYS A 366 -19.26 14.62 -17.58
C LYS A 366 -18.45 13.56 -16.83
N TYR A 367 -19.15 12.61 -16.24
CA TYR A 367 -18.51 11.48 -15.57
C TYR A 367 -18.03 10.45 -16.61
N ASN A 368 -16.73 10.15 -16.59
CA ASN A 368 -16.11 9.10 -17.37
C ASN A 368 -16.09 7.81 -16.54
N SER A 369 -17.06 6.92 -16.76
CA SER A 369 -17.23 5.71 -15.97
C SER A 369 -16.15 4.66 -16.16
N GLU A 370 -15.47 4.66 -17.30
CA GLU A 370 -14.39 3.72 -17.60
C GLU A 370 -13.11 4.08 -16.85
N LYS A 371 -12.81 5.38 -16.77
CA LYS A 371 -11.60 5.89 -16.10
C LYS A 371 -11.83 6.31 -14.66
N GLY A 372 -13.09 6.40 -14.22
CA GLY A 372 -13.45 6.90 -12.89
C GLY A 372 -13.07 8.36 -12.68
N GLN A 373 -13.24 9.20 -13.71
CA GLN A 373 -12.83 10.60 -13.72
C GLN A 373 -14.01 11.50 -14.08
N ILE A 374 -13.93 12.78 -13.76
CA ILE A 374 -14.91 13.78 -14.19
C ILE A 374 -14.22 14.77 -15.11
N GLU A 375 -14.69 14.85 -16.33
CA GLU A 375 -14.38 15.93 -17.27
C GLU A 375 -15.34 17.08 -16.95
N PHE A 376 -14.85 18.28 -16.64
CA PHE A 376 -15.72 19.42 -16.38
C PHE A 376 -15.18 20.71 -17.00
N ILE A 377 -16.09 21.60 -17.36
CA ILE A 377 -15.76 22.92 -17.91
C ILE A 377 -16.01 23.96 -16.82
N LEU A 378 -14.97 24.72 -16.52
CA LEU A 378 -14.98 25.79 -15.53
C LEU A 378 -14.75 27.12 -16.23
N SER A 379 -15.63 28.09 -15.98
CA SER A 379 -15.39 29.49 -16.31
C SER A 379 -14.75 30.17 -15.10
N VAL A 380 -13.61 30.80 -15.31
CA VAL A 380 -12.86 31.53 -14.27
C VAL A 380 -12.90 33.01 -14.61
N SER A 381 -13.53 33.80 -13.75
CA SER A 381 -13.63 35.26 -13.89
C SER A 381 -12.64 35.96 -12.95
N PHE A 382 -12.10 37.08 -13.44
CA PHE A 382 -11.27 38.00 -12.66
C PHE A 382 -11.98 39.37 -12.66
N LEU A 383 -11.85 40.15 -11.59
CA LEU A 383 -12.50 41.46 -11.46
C LEU A 383 -12.24 42.44 -12.62
N SER A 384 -11.20 42.22 -13.42
CA SER A 384 -10.74 43.11 -14.48
C SER A 384 -10.48 42.42 -15.83
N LYS A 385 -10.94 41.19 -16.04
CA LYS A 385 -10.70 40.43 -17.30
C LYS A 385 -11.90 39.59 -17.73
N ASN A 386 -12.01 39.36 -19.03
CA ASN A 386 -12.98 38.43 -19.60
C ASN A 386 -12.81 37.03 -19.00
N PRO A 387 -13.93 36.31 -18.75
CA PRO A 387 -13.88 34.96 -18.21
C PRO A 387 -13.09 34.04 -19.14
N ILE A 388 -12.29 33.16 -18.53
CA ILE A 388 -11.53 32.13 -19.22
C ILE A 388 -12.23 30.80 -18.99
N GLU A 389 -12.61 30.12 -20.08
CA GLU A 389 -13.14 28.77 -20.00
C GLU A 389 -12.01 27.74 -20.13
N ALA A 390 -11.94 26.84 -19.16
CA ALA A 390 -11.00 25.74 -19.14
C ALA A 390 -11.71 24.41 -18.89
N GLU A 391 -11.29 23.38 -19.62
CA GLU A 391 -11.69 22.00 -19.39
C GLU A 391 -10.67 21.33 -18.46
N PHE A 392 -11.16 20.65 -17.44
CA PHE A 392 -10.36 19.93 -16.47
C PHE A 392 -10.77 18.46 -16.41
N VAL A 393 -9.77 17.62 -16.13
CA VAL A 393 -9.97 16.21 -15.79
C VAL A 393 -9.70 16.06 -14.30
N TYR A 394 -10.72 15.67 -13.56
CA TYR A 394 -10.68 15.52 -12.11
C TYR A 394 -10.78 14.06 -11.68
N CYS A 395 -9.94 13.66 -10.75
CA CYS A 395 -10.00 12.35 -10.11
C CYS A 395 -10.69 12.47 -8.74
N PRO A 396 -12.00 12.17 -8.63
CA PRO A 396 -12.73 12.30 -7.37
C PRO A 396 -12.21 11.39 -6.25
N TYR A 397 -11.47 10.33 -6.59
CA TYR A 397 -10.89 9.39 -5.62
C TYR A 397 -9.60 9.90 -4.98
N LYS A 398 -8.83 10.71 -5.71
CA LYS A 398 -7.60 11.32 -5.21
C LYS A 398 -7.82 12.75 -4.73
N ASN A 399 -8.98 13.34 -5.05
CA ASN A 399 -9.28 14.76 -4.88
C ASN A 399 -8.25 15.68 -5.56
N VAL A 400 -7.82 15.30 -6.78
CA VAL A 400 -6.82 16.08 -7.55
C VAL A 400 -7.25 16.28 -9.00
N LEU A 401 -6.80 17.40 -9.57
CA LEU A 401 -6.81 17.62 -11.00
C LEU A 401 -5.71 16.79 -11.65
N LYS A 402 -6.09 16.02 -12.68
CA LYS A 402 -5.19 15.21 -13.50
C LYS A 402 -4.62 15.99 -14.67
N SER A 403 -5.43 16.86 -15.27
CA SER A 403 -4.99 17.75 -16.35
C SER A 403 -5.98 18.88 -16.53
N GLY A 404 -5.60 19.90 -17.30
CA GLY A 404 -6.54 20.89 -17.81
C GLY A 404 -6.08 21.51 -19.12
N LYS A 405 -6.99 22.22 -19.79
CA LYS A 405 -6.68 23.01 -20.98
C LYS A 405 -7.63 24.20 -21.11
N ILE A 406 -7.12 25.32 -21.61
CA ILE A 406 -7.98 26.45 -22.02
C ILE A 406 -8.71 26.06 -23.30
N LEU A 407 -10.02 26.28 -23.36
CA LEU A 407 -10.85 25.91 -24.51
C LEU A 407 -10.65 26.86 -25.70
N ARG A 408 -10.49 28.15 -25.44
CA ARG A 408 -10.27 29.18 -26.47
C ARG A 408 -9.25 30.20 -25.99
N CYS A 409 -8.24 30.41 -26.83
CA CYS A 409 -7.28 31.47 -26.62
C CYS A 409 -7.73 32.74 -27.34
N PRO A 410 -7.65 33.92 -26.71
CA PRO A 410 -7.86 35.17 -27.41
C PRO A 410 -6.94 35.22 -28.63
N ALA A 411 -7.47 35.53 -29.81
CA ALA A 411 -6.64 35.80 -30.96
C ALA A 411 -5.66 36.91 -30.57
N GLU A 412 -4.36 36.69 -30.79
CA GLU A 412 -3.37 37.75 -30.63
C GLU A 412 -3.84 38.95 -31.47
N ARG A 413 -4.23 40.04 -30.82
CA ARG A 413 -4.24 41.32 -31.51
C ARG A 413 -2.79 41.55 -31.90
N PHE A 414 -2.47 41.33 -33.17
CA PHE A 414 -1.29 41.88 -33.80
C PHE A 414 -1.27 43.38 -33.48
N GLN A 415 -0.49 43.76 -32.45
CA GLN A 415 0.00 45.12 -32.39
C GLN A 415 1.04 45.22 -33.51
N LYS A 416 0.55 45.63 -34.69
CA LYS A 416 1.37 46.42 -35.60
C LYS A 416 1.76 47.68 -34.83
N LEU A 417 2.96 47.66 -34.25
CA LEU A 417 3.69 48.89 -33.97
C LEU A 417 4.30 49.31 -35.30
N ASN A 418 3.67 50.31 -35.92
CA ASN A 418 4.35 51.20 -36.88
C ASN A 418 5.32 52.08 -36.11
#